data_AF-A0A3Q7N6C0-F1
#
_entry.id   AF-A0A3Q7N6C0-F1
#
_cell.length_a   1.000
_cell.length_b   1.000
_cell.length_c   1.000
_cell.angle_alpha   90.00
_cell.angle_beta   90.00
_cell.angle_gamma   90.00
#
_symmetry.space_group_name_H-M   'P 1'
#
loop_
_entity.id
_entity.type
_entity.pdbx_description
1 polymer ?
#
loop_
_entity_poly.entity_id
_entity_poly.type
_entity_poly.pdbx_seq_one_letter_code
_entity_poly.pdbx_strand_id
1 'polypeptide(L)'
;MFEGEMASLTAILRTDTVKVPKPIKVLDAPGGGSMLVMEHLDMRYLSSHAAKLGTQLADLHLDNKRLGETLQKEAGTVGKGGGQAERPFVHQFGFDVVTCCGYLPQVNDWQEDWVTFYARQRIQPQMDMVEKGSGDREARELWSALQLKIPDLFRDLDIVPALLHGDLWGGNVAEDSSGPIIFDPASFYGHSEYELAIAGMFGGFSRSFYSAYHSAIPKAPGFEARLQLYQLFHYLNHWNHFGSGYRGSSLNIMRNLIK
;
A
#
# COMPACT_ATOMS: atom_id res chain seq x y z
N MET A 1 15.31 2.36 6.38
CA MET A 1 14.95 1.45 5.27
C MET A 1 14.69 0.06 5.81
N PHE A 2 15.72 -0.74 6.15
CA PHE A 2 15.54 -2.12 6.59
C PHE A 2 14.70 -2.31 7.87
N GLU A 3 14.73 -1.36 8.81
CA GLU A 3 13.81 -1.38 9.96
C GLU A 3 12.33 -1.28 9.54
N GLY A 4 12.04 -0.44 8.54
CA GLY A 4 10.70 -0.29 8.00
C GLY A 4 10.22 -1.53 7.26
N GLU A 5 11.11 -2.14 6.47
CA GLU A 5 10.85 -3.40 5.76
C GLU A 5 10.65 -4.56 6.74
N MET A 6 11.50 -4.69 7.76
CA MET A 6 11.33 -5.70 8.82
C MET A 6 10.00 -5.54 9.55
N ALA A 7 9.61 -4.31 9.90
CA ALA A 7 8.34 -4.03 10.56
C ALA A 7 7.15 -4.37 9.64
N SER A 8 7.27 -4.08 8.35
CA SER A 8 6.27 -4.37 7.32
C SER A 8 6.08 -5.88 7.13
N LEU A 9 7.16 -6.64 6.93
CA LEU A 9 7.14 -8.10 6.87
C LEU A 9 6.53 -8.72 8.15
N THR A 10 6.92 -8.19 9.31
CA THR A 10 6.38 -8.65 10.61
C THR A 10 4.87 -8.40 10.71
N ALA A 11 4.40 -7.23 10.28
CA ALA A 11 2.98 -6.89 10.30
C ALA A 11 2.16 -7.80 9.39
N ILE A 12 2.63 -8.04 8.16
CA ILE A 12 1.96 -8.94 7.21
C ILE A 12 1.96 -10.38 7.73
N LEU A 13 3.10 -10.88 8.21
CA LEU A 13 3.25 -12.24 8.73
C LEU A 13 2.26 -12.52 9.89
N ARG A 14 2.03 -11.53 10.76
CA ARG A 14 1.09 -11.63 11.89
C ARG A 14 -0.38 -11.75 11.47
N THR A 15 -0.71 -11.45 10.22
CA THR A 15 -2.08 -11.60 9.70
C THR A 15 -2.44 -13.03 9.33
N ASP A 16 -1.43 -13.89 9.09
CA ASP A 16 -1.61 -15.26 8.57
C ASP A 16 -2.46 -15.35 7.28
N THR A 17 -2.42 -14.31 6.45
CA THR A 17 -3.23 -14.23 5.21
C THR A 17 -2.45 -14.59 3.96
N VAL A 18 -1.25 -14.04 3.80
CA VAL A 18 -0.36 -14.21 2.64
C VAL A 18 1.06 -14.49 3.12
N LYS A 19 1.78 -15.33 2.37
CA LYS A 19 3.15 -15.72 2.71
C LYS A 19 4.12 -14.58 2.42
N VAL A 20 5.00 -14.31 3.39
CA VAL A 20 6.15 -13.40 3.27
C VAL A 20 7.39 -14.10 3.83
N PRO A 21 8.61 -13.73 3.40
CA PRO A 21 9.84 -14.18 4.06
C PRO A 21 9.81 -13.78 5.54
N LYS A 22 10.03 -14.72 6.46
CA LYS A 22 10.07 -14.40 7.89
C LYS A 22 11.26 -13.50 8.20
N PRO A 23 11.06 -12.26 8.68
CA PRO A 23 12.16 -11.39 9.06
C PRO A 23 12.79 -11.89 10.36
N ILE A 24 14.12 -11.85 10.44
CA ILE A 24 14.88 -12.34 11.60
C ILE A 24 15.47 -11.14 12.36
N LYS A 25 16.25 -10.29 11.69
CA LYS A 25 16.96 -9.19 12.34
C LYS A 25 17.53 -8.16 11.37
N VAL A 26 17.54 -6.89 11.78
CA VAL A 26 18.37 -5.84 11.18
C VAL A 26 19.72 -5.75 11.90
N LEU A 27 20.80 -5.69 11.14
CA LEU A 27 22.18 -5.64 11.63
C LEU A 27 22.92 -4.44 11.02
N ASP A 28 23.82 -3.84 11.79
CA ASP A 28 24.79 -2.89 11.25
C ASP A 28 25.95 -3.65 10.58
N ALA A 29 26.34 -3.21 9.39
CA ALA A 29 27.45 -3.81 8.65
C ALA A 29 28.81 -3.26 9.14
N PRO A 30 29.84 -4.10 9.34
CA PRO A 30 31.19 -3.62 9.64
C PRO A 30 31.73 -2.79 8.46
N GLY A 31 31.83 -1.47 8.64
CA GLY A 31 32.23 -0.53 7.57
C GLY A 31 31.18 0.53 7.22
N GLY A 32 30.02 0.50 7.87
CA GLY A 32 28.91 1.42 7.62
C GLY A 32 27.87 0.82 6.68
N GLY A 33 26.60 1.11 6.94
CA GLY A 33 25.47 0.48 6.27
C GLY A 33 24.72 -0.48 7.20
N SER A 34 23.61 -1.03 6.69
CA SER A 34 22.74 -1.95 7.41
C SER A 34 22.41 -3.15 6.53
N MET A 35 21.95 -4.23 7.15
CA MET A 35 21.55 -5.48 6.50
C MET A 35 20.27 -6.00 7.14
N LEU A 36 19.36 -6.55 6.34
CA LEU A 36 18.21 -7.30 6.81
C LEU A 36 18.44 -8.80 6.61
N VAL A 37 18.33 -9.57 7.69
CA VAL A 37 18.38 -11.04 7.67
C VAL A 37 16.95 -11.57 7.76
N MET A 38 16.58 -12.47 6.85
CA MET A 38 15.26 -13.08 6.77
C MET A 38 15.35 -14.52 6.24
N GLU A 39 14.23 -15.24 6.27
CA GLU A 39 14.07 -16.57 5.67
C GLU A 39 14.43 -16.57 4.17
N HIS A 40 15.22 -17.56 3.77
CA HIS A 40 15.47 -17.84 2.35
C HIS A 40 14.35 -18.72 1.80
N LEU A 41 13.73 -18.31 0.69
CA LEU A 41 12.67 -19.04 0.02
C LEU A 41 13.09 -19.36 -1.42
N ASP A 42 12.94 -20.63 -1.82
CA ASP A 42 13.14 -21.06 -3.20
C ASP A 42 11.92 -20.68 -4.04
N MET A 43 12.03 -19.55 -4.72
CA MET A 43 10.94 -18.87 -5.40
C MET A 43 11.04 -18.99 -6.93
N ARG A 44 9.88 -18.98 -7.59
CA ARG A 44 9.74 -18.79 -9.03
C ARG A 44 8.74 -17.68 -9.32
N TYR A 45 8.71 -17.20 -10.56
CA TYR A 45 7.77 -16.15 -10.95
C TYR A 45 6.31 -16.58 -10.73
N LEU A 46 5.47 -15.65 -10.26
CA LEU A 46 4.05 -15.88 -10.06
C LEU A 46 3.39 -16.33 -11.37
N SER A 47 2.73 -17.48 -11.36
CA SER A 47 2.04 -18.00 -12.54
C SER A 47 0.78 -18.76 -12.16
N SER A 48 0.96 -19.96 -11.60
CA SER A 48 -0.13 -20.87 -11.24
C SER A 48 -0.99 -20.37 -10.08
N HIS A 49 -0.44 -19.51 -9.21
CA HIS A 49 -1.12 -19.06 -8.00
C HIS A 49 -1.70 -17.64 -8.08
N ALA A 50 -1.82 -17.03 -9.26
CA ALA A 50 -2.31 -15.66 -9.39
C ALA A 50 -3.71 -15.44 -8.78
N ALA A 51 -4.65 -16.37 -8.99
CA ALA A 51 -5.98 -16.29 -8.36
C ALA A 51 -5.91 -16.41 -6.83
N LYS A 52 -5.09 -17.34 -6.32
CA LYS A 52 -4.86 -17.53 -4.88
C LYS A 52 -4.29 -16.28 -4.24
N LEU A 53 -3.35 -15.61 -4.91
CA LEU A 53 -2.82 -14.33 -4.45
C LEU A 53 -3.90 -13.26 -4.37
N GLY A 54 -4.79 -13.17 -5.35
CA GLY A 54 -5.90 -12.21 -5.33
C GLY A 54 -6.81 -12.40 -4.12
N THR A 55 -7.14 -13.65 -3.79
CA THR A 55 -7.89 -13.99 -2.57
C THR A 55 -7.13 -13.63 -1.30
N GLN A 56 -5.87 -14.05 -1.18
CA GLN A 56 -5.05 -13.82 0.02
C GLN A 56 -4.77 -12.33 0.27
N LEU A 57 -4.57 -11.54 -0.80
CA LEU A 57 -4.41 -10.09 -0.68
C LEU A 57 -5.71 -9.41 -0.23
N ALA A 58 -6.87 -9.88 -0.71
CA ALA A 58 -8.15 -9.38 -0.21
C ALA A 58 -8.36 -9.76 1.27
N ASP A 59 -7.93 -10.96 1.68
CA ASP A 59 -7.94 -11.36 3.09
C ASP A 59 -7.04 -10.47 3.95
N LEU A 60 -5.82 -10.14 3.48
CA LEU A 60 -4.92 -9.18 4.13
C LEU A 60 -5.61 -7.82 4.33
N HIS A 61 -6.26 -7.30 3.28
CA HIS A 61 -6.91 -5.99 3.34
C HIS A 61 -8.19 -5.99 4.18
N LEU A 62 -8.87 -7.13 4.31
CA LEU A 62 -10.08 -7.28 5.14
C LEU A 62 -9.76 -7.63 6.59
N ASP A 63 -8.54 -8.05 6.92
CA ASP A 63 -8.13 -8.51 8.24
C ASP A 63 -8.50 -7.50 9.35
N ASN A 64 -8.08 -6.24 9.22
CA ASN A 64 -8.40 -5.20 10.21
C ASN A 64 -9.91 -4.95 10.30
N LYS A 65 -10.63 -4.92 9.17
CA LYS A 65 -12.10 -4.76 9.18
C LYS A 65 -12.78 -5.91 9.94
N ARG A 66 -12.36 -7.16 9.70
CA ARG A 66 -12.90 -8.36 10.37
C ARG A 66 -12.62 -8.34 11.89
N LEU A 67 -11.45 -7.83 12.31
CA LEU A 67 -11.14 -7.60 13.72
C LEU A 67 -12.15 -6.61 14.34
N GLY A 68 -12.38 -5.47 13.68
CA GLY A 68 -13.34 -4.46 14.14
C GLY A 68 -14.77 -5.01 14.27
N GLU A 69 -15.24 -5.75 13.26
CA GLU A 69 -16.56 -6.40 13.29
C GLU A 69 -16.69 -7.43 14.41
N THR A 70 -15.61 -8.16 14.72
CA THR A 70 -15.59 -9.14 15.81
C THR A 70 -15.68 -8.45 17.17
N LEU A 71 -14.88 -7.40 17.39
CA LEU A 71 -14.93 -6.60 18.63
C LEU A 71 -16.31 -5.96 18.85
N GLN A 72 -16.96 -5.45 17.80
CA GLN A 72 -18.32 -4.91 17.87
C GLN A 72 -19.35 -5.98 18.28
N LYS A 73 -19.25 -7.19 17.72
CA LYS A 73 -20.13 -8.31 18.09
C LYS A 73 -19.93 -8.74 19.55
N GLU A 74 -18.69 -8.82 20.00
CA GLU A 74 -18.36 -9.19 21.39
C GLU A 74 -18.85 -8.15 22.40
N ALA A 75 -18.68 -6.85 22.09
CA ALA A 75 -19.21 -5.76 22.91
C ALA A 75 -20.75 -5.79 23.02
N GLY A 76 -21.44 -6.34 22.02
CA GLY A 76 -22.90 -6.56 22.04
C GLY A 76 -23.36 -7.78 22.85
N THR A 77 -22.46 -8.67 23.27
CA THR A 77 -22.79 -9.88 24.05
C THR A 77 -22.42 -9.76 25.52
N VAL A 78 -23.42 -9.54 26.39
CA VAL A 78 -23.23 -9.52 27.85
C VAL A 78 -22.95 -10.94 28.35
N GLY A 79 -21.73 -11.21 28.86
CA GLY A 79 -21.46 -12.41 29.67
C GLY A 79 -20.33 -13.35 29.22
N LYS A 80 -19.61 -13.06 28.13
CA LYS A 80 -18.35 -13.78 27.82
C LYS A 80 -17.18 -12.85 28.06
N GLY A 81 -16.30 -13.22 29.00
CA GLY A 81 -15.03 -12.54 29.25
C GLY A 81 -14.28 -12.39 27.93
N GLY A 82 -13.88 -11.16 27.62
CA GLY A 82 -13.30 -10.79 26.34
C GLY A 82 -12.15 -11.71 25.96
N GLY A 83 -12.30 -12.45 24.88
CA GLY A 83 -11.16 -13.04 24.21
C GLY A 83 -10.29 -11.87 23.79
N GLN A 84 -9.07 -11.77 24.33
CA GLN A 84 -8.12 -10.79 23.83
C GLN A 84 -7.86 -11.14 22.36
N ALA A 85 -8.37 -10.32 21.44
CA ALA A 85 -7.90 -10.37 20.07
C ALA A 85 -6.38 -10.28 20.11
N GLU A 86 -5.68 -11.23 19.48
CA GLU A 86 -4.21 -11.28 19.47
C GLU A 86 -3.59 -9.98 18.92
N ARG A 87 -4.38 -9.21 18.16
CA ARG A 87 -4.01 -7.92 17.57
C ARG A 87 -5.11 -6.88 17.80
N PRO A 88 -4.75 -5.64 18.19
CA PRO A 88 -5.73 -4.55 18.33
C PRO A 88 -6.25 -4.11 16.96
N PHE A 89 -7.50 -3.67 16.92
CA PHE A 89 -8.05 -2.99 15.75
C PHE A 89 -7.37 -1.64 15.54
N VAL A 90 -7.00 -1.33 14.30
CA VAL A 90 -6.35 -0.08 13.91
C VAL A 90 -7.40 0.90 13.39
N HIS A 91 -7.58 2.01 14.12
CA HIS A 91 -8.57 3.04 13.81
C HIS A 91 -8.07 4.14 12.87
N GLN A 92 -6.75 4.26 12.68
CA GLN A 92 -6.10 5.37 11.98
C GLN A 92 -5.31 4.89 10.77
N PHE A 93 -5.00 5.80 9.86
CA PHE A 93 -4.13 5.58 8.71
C PHE A 93 -2.71 5.97 9.05
N GLY A 94 -1.73 5.16 8.65
CA GLY A 94 -0.33 5.35 9.03
C GLY A 94 0.38 4.05 9.36
N PHE A 95 1.54 4.17 9.98
CA PHE A 95 2.36 3.05 10.41
C PHE A 95 3.32 3.48 11.52
N ASP A 96 3.68 2.56 12.41
CA ASP A 96 4.50 2.89 13.59
C ASP A 96 5.93 3.33 13.25
N VAL A 97 6.40 3.01 12.05
CA VAL A 97 7.75 3.35 11.59
C VAL A 97 7.73 3.91 10.18
N VAL A 98 8.77 4.69 9.86
CA VAL A 98 9.03 5.15 8.49
C VAL A 98 9.36 3.94 7.61
N THR A 99 8.57 3.76 6.55
CA THR A 99 8.85 2.80 5.47
C THR A 99 9.50 3.51 4.28
N CYS A 100 9.95 2.76 3.27
CA CYS A 100 10.52 3.32 2.05
C CYS A 100 9.88 2.67 0.82
N CYS A 101 9.50 3.46 -0.18
CA CYS A 101 9.09 2.96 -1.49
C CYS A 101 10.24 3.22 -2.48
N GLY A 102 10.96 2.16 -2.84
CA GLY A 102 12.36 2.28 -3.28
C GLY A 102 13.23 2.84 -2.15
N TYR A 103 14.13 3.78 -2.44
CA TYR A 103 14.94 4.45 -1.41
C TYR A 103 14.30 5.70 -0.78
N LEU A 104 13.12 6.13 -1.26
CA LEU A 104 12.49 7.35 -0.76
C LEU A 104 11.65 7.04 0.50
N PRO A 105 11.89 7.72 1.62
CA PRO A 105 11.13 7.51 2.85
C PRO A 105 9.67 7.97 2.70
N GLN A 106 8.76 7.23 3.31
CA GLN A 106 7.34 7.58 3.41
C GLN A 106 7.03 8.05 4.82
N VAL A 107 6.42 9.23 4.94
CA VAL A 107 5.90 9.72 6.21
C VAL A 107 4.67 8.90 6.57
N ASN A 108 4.63 8.34 7.78
CA ASN A 108 3.60 7.39 8.21
C ASN A 108 2.90 7.83 9.51
N ASP A 109 2.98 9.12 9.85
CA ASP A 109 2.37 9.66 11.05
C ASP A 109 0.86 9.38 11.05
N TRP A 110 0.38 8.82 12.16
CA TRP A 110 -1.02 8.41 12.28
C TRP A 110 -2.00 9.57 12.04
N GLN A 111 -3.05 9.32 11.25
CA GLN A 111 -4.12 10.26 10.90
C GLN A 111 -5.48 9.58 10.96
N GLU A 112 -6.51 10.32 11.37
CA GLU A 112 -7.89 9.80 11.40
C GLU A 112 -8.56 9.81 10.03
N ASP A 113 -8.17 10.75 9.16
CA ASP A 113 -8.79 10.94 7.84
C ASP A 113 -7.86 10.48 6.71
N TRP A 114 -8.36 9.57 5.88
CA TRP A 114 -7.61 9.01 4.75
C TRP A 114 -7.24 10.08 3.72
N VAL A 115 -8.17 10.99 3.43
CA VAL A 115 -7.97 12.01 2.39
C VAL A 115 -6.81 12.93 2.79
N THR A 116 -6.79 13.36 4.04
CA THR A 116 -5.72 14.15 4.65
C THR A 116 -4.41 13.38 4.65
N PHE A 117 -4.41 12.12 5.11
CA PHE A 117 -3.21 11.26 5.10
C PHE A 117 -2.63 11.15 3.69
N TYR A 118 -3.45 10.79 2.71
CA TYR A 118 -3.00 10.56 1.35
C TYR A 118 -2.49 11.85 0.68
N ALA A 119 -3.24 12.96 0.77
CA ALA A 119 -2.84 14.21 0.15
C ALA A 119 -1.54 14.77 0.77
N ARG A 120 -1.44 14.77 2.11
CA ARG A 120 -0.32 15.42 2.84
C ARG A 120 0.90 14.54 3.03
N GLN A 121 0.73 13.23 3.20
CA GLN A 121 1.82 12.31 3.52
C GLN A 121 2.18 11.35 2.38
N ARG A 122 1.43 11.33 1.26
CA ARG A 122 1.81 10.59 0.05
C ARG A 122 2.12 11.52 -1.12
N ILE A 123 1.18 12.36 -1.54
CA ILE A 123 1.37 13.17 -2.74
C ILE A 123 2.22 14.42 -2.48
N GLN A 124 1.92 15.20 -1.43
CA GLN A 124 2.66 16.44 -1.15
C GLN A 124 4.18 16.26 -1.05
N PRO A 125 4.73 15.25 -0.34
CA PRO A 125 6.18 15.06 -0.28
C PRO A 125 6.80 14.77 -1.64
N GLN A 126 6.07 14.05 -2.51
CA GLN A 126 6.51 13.79 -3.88
C GLN A 126 6.52 15.06 -4.73
N MET A 127 5.53 15.93 -4.55
CA MET A 127 5.48 17.25 -5.20
C MET A 127 6.58 18.19 -4.71
N ASP A 128 6.88 18.19 -3.40
CA ASP A 128 7.97 18.98 -2.83
C ASP A 128 9.33 18.56 -3.41
N MET A 129 9.54 17.27 -3.63
CA MET A 129 10.73 16.75 -4.31
C MET A 129 10.78 17.16 -5.79
N VAL A 130 9.65 17.12 -6.50
CA VAL A 130 9.57 17.59 -7.89
C VAL A 130 9.91 19.09 -7.98
N GLU A 131 9.36 19.92 -7.10
CA GLU A 131 9.64 21.36 -7.05
C GLU A 131 11.11 21.62 -6.73
N LYS A 132 11.68 20.93 -5.73
CA LYS A 132 13.09 21.07 -5.37
C LYS A 132 14.04 20.58 -6.48
N GLY A 133 13.67 19.51 -7.18
CA GLY A 133 14.50 18.88 -8.19
C GLY A 133 14.45 19.56 -9.55
N SER A 134 13.27 20.02 -9.98
CA SER A 134 13.04 20.54 -11.33
C SER A 134 12.33 21.89 -11.39
N GLY A 135 11.64 22.31 -10.32
CA GLY A 135 10.81 23.52 -10.31
C GLY A 135 9.70 23.48 -11.35
N ASP A 136 9.11 22.29 -11.60
CA ASP A 136 8.14 22.10 -12.67
C ASP A 136 6.85 22.89 -12.42
N ARG A 137 6.76 24.04 -13.09
CA ARG A 137 5.65 24.98 -12.93
C ARG A 137 4.29 24.36 -13.27
N GLU A 138 4.23 23.52 -14.30
CA GLU A 138 2.99 22.88 -14.70
C GLU A 138 2.54 21.85 -13.66
N ALA A 139 3.46 21.05 -13.13
CA ALA A 139 3.17 20.11 -12.04
C ALA A 139 2.59 20.85 -10.83
N ARG A 140 3.18 21.99 -10.46
CA ARG A 140 2.72 22.82 -9.34
C ARG A 140 1.31 23.40 -9.55
N GLU A 141 1.04 23.94 -10.73
CA GLU A 141 -0.27 24.49 -11.09
C GLU A 141 -1.35 23.39 -11.10
N LEU A 142 -1.05 22.23 -11.71
CA LEU A 142 -1.96 21.09 -11.72
C LEU A 142 -2.20 20.49 -10.34
N TRP A 143 -1.16 20.41 -9.50
CA TRP A 143 -1.29 19.94 -8.13
C TRP A 143 -2.22 20.85 -7.31
N SER A 144 -2.05 22.17 -7.44
CA SER A 144 -2.90 23.15 -6.74
C SER A 144 -4.39 22.98 -7.10
N ALA A 145 -4.69 22.71 -8.38
CA ALA A 145 -6.05 22.42 -8.82
C ALA A 145 -6.56 21.05 -8.34
N LEU A 146 -5.70 20.02 -8.39
CA LEU A 146 -6.06 18.65 -8.01
C LEU A 146 -6.34 18.53 -6.51
N GLN A 147 -5.60 19.24 -5.64
CA GLN A 147 -5.84 19.24 -4.19
C GLN A 147 -7.29 19.58 -3.84
N LEU A 148 -7.92 20.49 -4.59
CA LEU A 148 -9.32 20.88 -4.39
C LEU A 148 -10.32 19.79 -4.82
N LYS A 149 -9.92 18.88 -5.71
CA LYS A 149 -10.75 17.81 -6.25
C LYS A 149 -10.63 16.50 -5.49
N ILE A 150 -9.50 16.24 -4.83
CA ILE A 150 -9.26 14.99 -4.11
C ILE A 150 -10.41 14.64 -3.15
N PRO A 151 -10.94 15.54 -2.29
CA PRO A 151 -12.03 15.20 -1.38
C PRO A 151 -13.27 14.64 -2.08
N ASP A 152 -13.61 15.16 -3.26
CA ASP A 152 -14.79 14.73 -4.02
C ASP A 152 -14.65 13.28 -4.54
N LEU A 153 -13.43 12.80 -4.76
CA LEU A 153 -13.18 11.42 -5.22
C LEU A 153 -13.48 10.35 -4.17
N PHE A 154 -13.57 10.76 -2.89
CA PHE A 154 -13.79 9.89 -1.74
C PHE A 154 -15.14 10.13 -1.05
N ARG A 155 -16.02 10.94 -1.64
CA ARG A 155 -17.35 11.20 -1.08
C ARG A 155 -18.14 9.91 -0.95
N ASP A 156 -18.89 9.79 0.14
CA ASP A 156 -19.78 8.66 0.45
C ASP A 156 -19.07 7.29 0.58
N LEU A 157 -17.75 7.30 0.79
CA LEU A 157 -16.98 6.11 1.13
C LEU A 157 -16.70 6.05 2.63
N ASP A 158 -16.97 4.89 3.22
CA ASP A 158 -16.44 4.52 4.52
C ASP A 158 -15.14 3.73 4.31
N ILE A 159 -14.02 4.36 4.64
CA ILE A 159 -12.69 3.79 4.42
C ILE A 159 -12.19 3.24 5.75
N VAL A 160 -12.14 1.91 5.85
CA VAL A 160 -11.49 1.22 6.97
C VAL A 160 -10.00 1.07 6.66
N PRO A 161 -9.08 1.43 7.58
CA PRO A 161 -7.65 1.22 7.37
C PRO A 161 -7.33 -0.26 7.12
N ALA A 162 -6.75 -0.56 5.96
CA ALA A 162 -6.30 -1.88 5.56
C ALA A 162 -4.77 -1.93 5.60
N LEU A 163 -4.18 -3.00 6.12
CA LEU A 163 -2.75 -3.19 6.05
C LEU A 163 -2.34 -3.44 4.60
N LEU A 164 -1.56 -2.54 4.02
CA LEU A 164 -1.09 -2.62 2.64
C LEU A 164 0.32 -3.23 2.58
N HIS A 165 0.65 -3.91 1.49
CA HIS A 165 2.02 -4.18 1.10
C HIS A 165 2.74 -2.87 0.74
N GLY A 166 2.07 -1.97 0.01
CA GLY A 166 2.50 -0.60 -0.25
C GLY A 166 3.43 -0.43 -1.46
N ASP A 167 3.99 -1.51 -1.99
CA ASP A 167 4.81 -1.55 -3.20
C ASP A 167 4.61 -2.85 -4.00
N LEU A 168 3.36 -3.35 -4.14
CA LEU A 168 3.10 -4.67 -4.74
C LEU A 168 3.07 -4.66 -6.27
N TRP A 169 4.23 -4.57 -6.90
CA TRP A 169 4.38 -4.71 -8.37
C TRP A 169 4.93 -6.09 -8.75
N GLY A 170 4.97 -6.41 -10.05
CA GLY A 170 5.40 -7.72 -10.55
C GLY A 170 6.83 -8.15 -10.18
N GLY A 171 7.66 -7.23 -9.67
CA GLY A 171 8.98 -7.52 -9.12
C GLY A 171 8.99 -7.96 -7.65
N ASN A 172 7.91 -7.67 -6.90
CA ASN A 172 7.78 -7.89 -5.46
C ASN A 172 6.83 -9.06 -5.14
N VAL A 173 6.70 -9.99 -6.09
CA VAL A 173 5.81 -11.14 -6.00
C VAL A 173 6.42 -12.36 -6.66
N ALA A 174 6.24 -13.51 -6.02
CA ALA A 174 6.68 -14.81 -6.50
C ALA A 174 5.69 -15.90 -6.07
N GLU A 175 6.03 -17.16 -6.35
CA GLU A 175 5.37 -18.32 -5.79
C GLU A 175 6.37 -19.44 -5.52
N ASP A 176 5.97 -20.36 -4.65
CA ASP A 176 6.60 -21.68 -4.49
C ASP A 176 5.54 -22.79 -4.63
N SER A 177 5.88 -24.01 -4.20
CA SER A 177 4.94 -25.14 -4.22
C SER A 177 3.74 -24.99 -3.28
N SER A 178 3.83 -24.13 -2.27
CA SER A 178 2.79 -23.89 -1.26
C SER A 178 1.84 -22.74 -1.63
N GLY A 179 2.28 -21.79 -2.44
CA GLY A 179 1.44 -20.69 -2.90
C GLY A 179 2.22 -19.43 -3.28
N PRO A 180 1.52 -18.30 -3.38
CA PRO A 180 2.15 -17.03 -3.71
C PRO A 180 2.88 -16.45 -2.50
N ILE A 181 3.93 -15.68 -2.78
CA ILE A 181 4.79 -15.02 -1.80
C ILE A 181 4.91 -13.56 -2.22
N ILE A 182 4.79 -12.64 -1.26
CA ILE A 182 5.06 -11.21 -1.47
C ILE A 182 6.26 -10.79 -0.61
N PHE A 183 7.06 -9.85 -1.10
CA PHE A 183 8.33 -9.43 -0.48
C PHE A 183 8.68 -7.99 -0.84
N ASP A 184 9.67 -7.43 -0.15
CA ASP A 184 10.07 -6.01 -0.24
C ASP A 184 8.92 -5.01 0.02
N PRO A 185 8.16 -5.15 1.14
CA PRO A 185 7.04 -4.28 1.43
C PRO A 185 7.43 -2.88 1.90
N ALA A 186 6.55 -1.92 1.62
CA ALA A 186 6.55 -0.56 2.11
C ALA A 186 5.25 -0.28 2.89
N SER A 187 4.97 -1.10 3.90
CA SER A 187 3.62 -1.20 4.49
C SER A 187 3.16 0.04 5.25
N PHE A 188 1.85 0.24 5.21
CA PHE A 188 1.12 1.16 6.06
C PHE A 188 -0.35 0.77 6.08
N TYR A 189 -1.11 1.27 7.05
CA TYR A 189 -2.56 1.18 7.06
C TYR A 189 -3.15 2.28 6.18
N GLY A 190 -3.86 1.89 5.12
CA GLY A 190 -4.38 2.81 4.11
C GLY A 190 -5.69 2.32 3.49
N HIS A 191 -6.15 3.01 2.45
CA HIS A 191 -7.27 2.52 1.65
C HIS A 191 -6.83 1.36 0.76
N SER A 192 -7.52 0.23 0.83
CA SER A 192 -7.19 -1.01 0.08
C SER A 192 -7.05 -0.83 -1.44
N GLU A 193 -7.78 0.12 -2.04
CA GLU A 193 -7.66 0.42 -3.47
C GLU A 193 -6.27 0.95 -3.88
N TYR A 194 -5.48 1.50 -2.94
CA TYR A 194 -4.12 1.98 -3.21
C TYR A 194 -3.23 0.89 -3.81
N GLU A 195 -3.28 -0.33 -3.27
CA GLU A 195 -2.42 -1.44 -3.70
C GLU A 195 -2.63 -1.81 -5.16
N LEU A 196 -3.86 -1.70 -5.64
CA LEU A 196 -4.23 -2.08 -7.01
C LEU A 196 -3.62 -1.15 -8.05
N ALA A 197 -3.21 0.05 -7.66
CA ALA A 197 -2.59 1.01 -8.56
C ALA A 197 -1.24 0.50 -9.06
N ILE A 198 -0.31 0.21 -8.13
CA ILE A 198 1.03 -0.23 -8.52
C ILE A 198 1.01 -1.63 -9.13
N ALA A 199 0.15 -2.52 -8.64
CA ALA A 199 -0.05 -3.84 -9.23
C ALA A 199 -0.45 -3.75 -10.71
N GLY A 200 -1.23 -2.73 -11.10
CA GLY A 200 -1.66 -2.52 -12.47
C GLY A 200 -0.66 -1.80 -13.38
N MET A 201 0.40 -1.17 -12.85
CA MET A 201 1.26 -0.25 -13.62
C MET A 201 2.32 -0.93 -14.46
N PHE A 202 2.95 -1.99 -13.96
CA PHE A 202 4.13 -2.62 -14.59
C PHE A 202 3.88 -4.06 -15.08
N GLY A 203 2.61 -4.47 -15.14
CA GLY A 203 2.23 -5.85 -15.43
C GLY A 203 2.58 -6.80 -14.27
N GLY A 204 2.56 -8.10 -14.56
CA GLY A 204 2.84 -9.16 -13.57
C GLY A 204 1.61 -9.76 -12.90
N PHE A 205 0.44 -9.13 -13.01
CA PHE A 205 -0.82 -9.65 -12.45
C PHE A 205 -1.82 -9.99 -13.55
N SER A 206 -2.32 -11.23 -13.53
CA SER A 206 -3.27 -11.71 -14.52
C SER A 206 -4.71 -11.32 -14.19
N ARG A 207 -5.63 -11.45 -15.15
CA ARG A 207 -7.07 -11.22 -14.92
C ARG A 207 -7.63 -12.04 -13.75
N SER A 208 -7.12 -13.26 -13.54
CA SER A 208 -7.60 -14.13 -12.46
C SER A 208 -7.24 -13.59 -11.07
N PHE A 209 -6.12 -12.87 -10.92
CA PHE A 209 -5.79 -12.16 -9.68
C PHE A 209 -6.85 -11.09 -9.36
N TYR A 210 -7.12 -10.18 -10.31
CA TYR A 210 -8.10 -9.11 -10.09
C TYR A 210 -9.53 -9.65 -9.89
N SER A 211 -9.92 -10.68 -10.63
CA SER A 211 -11.23 -11.32 -10.44
C SER A 211 -11.38 -11.95 -9.06
N ALA A 212 -10.34 -12.64 -8.56
CA ALA A 212 -10.36 -13.21 -7.23
C ALA A 212 -10.40 -12.14 -6.14
N TYR A 213 -9.58 -11.09 -6.26
CA TYR A 213 -9.58 -9.96 -5.32
C TYR A 213 -10.93 -9.26 -5.26
N HIS A 214 -11.49 -8.88 -6.42
CA HIS A 214 -12.77 -8.16 -6.47
C HIS A 214 -14.00 -9.01 -6.15
N SER A 215 -13.86 -10.34 -6.11
CA SER A 215 -14.92 -11.20 -5.58
C SER A 215 -15.12 -11.01 -4.06
N ALA A 216 -14.04 -10.66 -3.34
CA ALA A 216 -14.08 -10.36 -1.90
C ALA A 216 -14.23 -8.86 -1.61
N ILE A 217 -13.60 -7.99 -2.40
CA ILE A 217 -13.67 -6.52 -2.27
C ILE A 217 -14.17 -5.92 -3.59
N PRO A 218 -15.49 -5.78 -3.78
CA PRO A 218 -16.06 -5.19 -4.99
C PRO A 218 -15.58 -3.75 -5.21
N LYS A 219 -15.43 -3.35 -6.47
CA LYS A 219 -15.10 -1.97 -6.83
C LYS A 219 -16.19 -1.01 -6.35
N ALA A 220 -15.84 -0.04 -5.52
CA ALA A 220 -16.76 1.01 -5.12
C ALA A 220 -17.01 2.00 -6.29
N PRO A 221 -18.15 2.71 -6.31
CA PRO A 221 -18.38 3.80 -7.27
C PRO A 221 -17.20 4.78 -7.29
N GLY A 222 -16.76 5.22 -8.47
CA GLY A 222 -15.61 6.11 -8.63
C GLY A 222 -14.22 5.42 -8.57
N PHE A 223 -14.17 4.09 -8.46
CA PHE A 223 -12.92 3.31 -8.36
C PHE A 223 -11.88 3.70 -9.43
N GLU A 224 -12.26 3.82 -10.70
CA GLU A 224 -11.30 4.07 -11.78
C GLU A 224 -10.60 5.44 -11.66
N ALA A 225 -11.31 6.46 -11.16
CA ALA A 225 -10.72 7.78 -10.92
C ALA A 225 -9.76 7.75 -9.70
N ARG A 226 -10.13 7.03 -8.64
CA ARG A 226 -9.25 6.83 -7.48
C ARG A 226 -8.02 6.00 -7.85
N LEU A 227 -8.17 4.97 -8.69
CA LEU A 227 -7.06 4.18 -9.21
C LEU A 227 -6.05 5.07 -9.93
N GLN A 228 -6.50 5.99 -10.79
CA GLN A 228 -5.61 6.98 -11.41
C GLN A 228 -4.91 7.87 -10.38
N LEU A 229 -5.64 8.35 -9.36
CA LEU A 229 -5.04 9.15 -8.27
C LEU A 229 -3.97 8.35 -7.51
N TYR A 230 -4.16 7.06 -7.32
CA TYR A 230 -3.16 6.18 -6.71
C TYR A 230 -1.97 5.92 -7.61
N GLN A 231 -2.19 5.72 -8.91
CA GLN A 231 -1.11 5.62 -9.89
C GLN A 231 -0.27 6.89 -9.94
N LEU A 232 -0.87 8.07 -9.75
CA LEU A 232 -0.15 9.34 -9.69
C LEU A 232 0.96 9.32 -8.64
N PHE A 233 0.71 8.77 -7.45
CA PHE A 233 1.75 8.64 -6.42
C PHE A 233 2.96 7.87 -6.95
N HIS A 234 2.74 6.71 -7.57
CA HIS A 234 3.83 5.87 -8.07
C HIS A 234 4.55 6.50 -9.26
N TYR A 235 3.85 7.20 -10.15
CA TYR A 235 4.49 7.95 -11.24
C TYR A 235 5.33 9.13 -10.74
N LEU A 236 4.87 9.85 -9.71
CA LEU A 236 5.67 10.89 -9.06
C LEU A 236 6.89 10.29 -8.35
N ASN A 237 6.70 9.16 -7.65
CA ASN A 237 7.80 8.42 -7.02
C ASN A 237 8.85 8.00 -8.06
N HIS A 238 8.43 7.45 -9.20
CA HIS A 238 9.32 7.08 -10.29
C HIS A 238 10.00 8.28 -10.94
N TRP A 239 9.31 9.42 -11.05
CA TRP A 239 9.93 10.66 -11.50
C TRP A 239 11.06 11.07 -10.55
N ASN A 240 10.80 11.07 -9.24
CA ASN A 240 11.80 11.44 -8.24
C ASN A 240 12.97 10.44 -8.14
N HIS A 241 12.75 9.16 -8.45
CA HIS A 241 13.78 8.12 -8.47
C HIS A 241 14.61 8.09 -9.75
N PHE A 242 13.96 8.17 -10.91
CA PHE A 242 14.54 7.80 -12.20
C PHE A 242 14.56 8.95 -13.21
N GLY A 243 14.01 10.11 -12.86
CA GLY A 243 14.05 11.33 -13.66
C GLY A 243 12.81 11.56 -14.54
N SER A 244 12.91 12.55 -15.42
CA SER A 244 11.78 13.19 -16.11
C SER A 244 11.04 12.31 -17.13
N GLY A 245 11.50 11.08 -17.39
CA GLY A 245 10.77 10.12 -18.25
C GLY A 245 9.34 9.84 -17.78
N TYR A 246 9.08 9.99 -16.47
CA TYR A 246 7.77 9.77 -15.86
C TYR A 246 6.90 11.04 -15.75
N ARG A 247 7.47 12.21 -16.04
CA ARG A 247 6.77 13.52 -15.99
C ARG A 247 5.48 13.50 -16.79
N GLY A 248 5.54 13.05 -18.05
CA GLY A 248 4.39 13.08 -18.96
C GLY A 248 3.18 12.31 -18.42
N SER A 249 3.43 11.11 -17.88
CA SER A 249 2.39 10.28 -17.26
C SER A 249 1.78 10.94 -16.02
N SER A 250 2.61 11.50 -15.13
CA SER A 250 2.14 12.21 -13.93
C SER A 250 1.21 13.37 -14.29
N LEU A 251 1.63 14.23 -15.22
CA LEU A 251 0.83 15.40 -15.60
C LEU A 251 -0.45 15.02 -16.35
N ASN A 252 -0.40 13.99 -17.19
CA ASN A 252 -1.60 13.50 -17.88
C ASN A 252 -2.66 12.99 -16.89
N ILE A 253 -2.25 12.28 -15.84
CA ILE A 253 -3.18 11.86 -14.78
C ILE A 253 -3.76 13.07 -14.06
N MET A 254 -2.94 14.03 -13.64
CA MET A 254 -3.44 15.23 -12.98
C MET A 254 -4.44 15.99 -13.86
N ARG A 255 -4.15 16.19 -15.16
CA ARG A 255 -5.05 16.84 -16.12
C ARG A 255 -6.37 16.10 -16.29
N ASN A 256 -6.37 14.77 -16.18
CA ASN A 256 -7.61 13.99 -16.32
C ASN A 256 -8.46 14.07 -15.06
N LEU A 257 -7.85 14.11 -13.87
CA LEU A 257 -8.57 14.15 -12.60
C LEU A 257 -9.14 15.53 -12.24
N ILE A 258 -8.64 16.61 -12.85
CA ILE A 258 -9.16 17.97 -12.61
C ILE A 258 -10.35 18.36 -13.49
N LYS A 259 -10.62 17.60 -14.56
CA LYS A 259 -11.75 17.83 -15.47
C LYS A 259 -13.07 17.54 -14.76
#